data_AF-S0E287-F1
#
_entry.id   AF-S0E287-F1
#
_cell.length_a   1.000
_cell.length_b   1.000
_cell.length_c   1.000
_cell.angle_alpha   90.00
_cell.angle_beta   90.00
_cell.angle_gamma   90.00
#
_symmetry.space_group_name_H-M   'P 1'
#
loop_
_entity.id
_entity.type
_entity.pdbx_description
1 polymer ?
#
loop_
_entity_poly.entity_id
_entity_poly.type
_entity_poly.pdbx_seq_one_letter_code
_entity_poly.pdbx_strand_id
1 'polypeptide(L)'
;METDEAPPEAMTEVALEDPKPVFKVERRALKTFRILFYDPDVTSTPGEVPWNNFLHALTSVGLAAEKLYGSVWQFSPYTLEANGSIHFHEPHPHNKVPFVIARRHGRRLYRTYGWTGEQFVLDK
;
A
#
# COMPACT_ATOMS: atom_id res chain seq x y z
N MET A 1 54.58 -21.54 -9.52
CA MET A 1 54.21 -20.12 -9.35
C MET A 1 53.36 -19.78 -10.57
N GLU A 2 52.19 -20.41 -10.68
CA GLU A 2 50.90 -19.93 -10.16
C GLU A 2 50.50 -18.59 -10.75
N THR A 3 49.45 -18.71 -11.55
CA THR A 3 48.77 -17.77 -12.43
C THR A 3 48.10 -16.65 -11.64
N ASP A 4 48.35 -15.41 -12.05
CA ASP A 4 47.56 -14.24 -11.62
C ASP A 4 46.40 -14.06 -12.61
N GLU A 5 45.28 -14.73 -12.33
CA GLU A 5 44.00 -14.53 -13.04
C GLU A 5 43.10 -13.68 -12.13
N ALA A 6 43.02 -12.39 -12.43
CA ALA A 6 42.09 -11.48 -11.78
C ALA A 6 40.64 -11.92 -12.08
N PRO A 7 39.74 -12.05 -11.07
CA PRO A 7 38.36 -12.41 -11.31
C PRO A 7 37.61 -11.33 -12.12
N PRO A 8 36.74 -11.71 -13.07
CA PRO A 8 35.95 -10.75 -13.82
C PRO A 8 34.95 -10.08 -12.89
N GLU A 9 35.00 -8.75 -12.85
CA GLU A 9 34.00 -7.92 -12.18
C GLU A 9 32.62 -8.29 -12.73
N ALA A 10 31.80 -8.92 -11.88
CA ALA A 10 30.41 -9.19 -12.17
C ALA A 10 29.69 -7.85 -12.36
N MET A 11 29.47 -7.49 -13.62
CA MET A 11 28.61 -6.40 -14.03
C MET A 11 27.26 -6.60 -13.35
N THR A 12 26.93 -5.70 -12.43
CA THR A 12 25.61 -5.59 -11.84
C THR A 12 24.68 -5.12 -12.96
N GLU A 13 23.97 -6.06 -13.55
CA GLU A 13 22.88 -5.79 -14.48
C GLU A 13 21.82 -5.00 -13.71
N VAL A 14 21.84 -3.68 -13.91
CA VAL A 14 20.79 -2.78 -13.43
C VAL A 14 19.54 -3.16 -14.21
N ALA A 15 18.75 -4.09 -13.67
CA ALA A 15 17.41 -4.36 -14.15
C ALA A 15 16.65 -3.03 -14.16
N LEU A 16 16.30 -2.56 -15.35
CA LEU A 16 15.45 -1.39 -15.55
C LEU A 16 14.09 -1.75 -14.95
N GLU A 17 13.87 -1.42 -13.67
CA GLU A 17 12.57 -1.58 -13.03
C GLU A 17 11.54 -0.72 -13.79
N ASP A 18 10.42 -1.33 -14.19
CA ASP A 18 9.29 -0.58 -14.73
C ASP A 18 8.93 0.58 -13.78
N PRO A 19 8.56 1.75 -14.32
CA PRO A 19 8.26 2.91 -13.48
C PRO A 19 7.14 2.57 -12.49
N LYS A 20 7.43 2.68 -11.20
CA LYS A 20 6.46 2.42 -10.12
C LYS A 20 5.20 3.28 -10.33
N PRO A 21 3.99 2.72 -10.21
CA PRO A 21 2.77 3.48 -10.45
C PRO A 21 2.62 4.61 -9.43
N VAL A 22 2.18 5.78 -9.90
CA VAL A 22 1.87 6.96 -9.07
C VAL A 22 0.37 7.18 -9.04
N PHE A 23 -0.19 7.22 -7.83
CA PHE A 23 -1.61 7.41 -7.57
C PHE A 23 -1.88 8.86 -7.16
N LYS A 24 -2.59 9.58 -8.03
CA LYS A 24 -3.17 10.88 -7.66
C LYS A 24 -4.43 10.65 -6.86
N VAL A 25 -4.44 11.12 -5.62
CA VAL A 25 -5.55 10.90 -4.69
C VAL A 25 -5.92 12.19 -3.98
N GLU A 26 -7.19 12.32 -3.62
CA GLU A 26 -7.64 13.46 -2.83
C GLU A 26 -7.05 13.48 -1.40
N ARG A 27 -7.13 14.64 -0.75
CA ARG A 27 -6.53 14.88 0.58
C ARG A 27 -6.93 13.84 1.63
N ARG A 28 -8.20 13.41 1.63
CA ARG A 28 -8.73 12.43 2.58
C ARG A 28 -8.09 11.05 2.39
N ALA A 29 -8.02 10.58 1.15
CA ALA A 29 -7.38 9.31 0.81
C ALA A 29 -5.87 9.37 1.10
N LEU A 30 -5.20 10.47 0.74
CA LEU A 30 -3.77 10.67 1.04
C LEU A 30 -3.49 10.55 2.55
N LYS A 31 -4.32 11.18 3.39
CA LYS A 31 -4.18 11.07 4.85
C LYS A 31 -4.29 9.62 5.32
N THR A 32 -5.20 8.83 4.75
CA THR A 32 -5.32 7.41 5.06
C THR A 32 -4.05 6.64 4.64
N PHE A 33 -3.54 6.86 3.43
CA PHE A 33 -2.34 6.16 2.95
C PHE A 33 -1.09 6.49 3.77
N ARG A 34 -0.93 7.74 4.23
CA ARG A 34 0.15 8.12 5.17
C ARG A 34 0.05 7.43 6.54
N ILE A 35 -1.16 7.04 6.95
CA ILE A 35 -1.33 6.24 8.17
C ILE A 35 -1.01 4.76 7.90
N LEU A 36 -1.41 4.23 6.74
CA LEU A 36 -1.17 2.83 6.36
C LEU A 36 0.30 2.52 6.09
N PHE A 37 0.99 3.41 5.39
CA PHE A 37 2.40 3.28 5.04
C PHE A 37 3.27 4.10 5.98
N TYR A 38 4.54 3.74 6.08
CA TYR A 38 5.50 4.56 6.83
C TYR A 38 5.76 5.86 6.06
N ASP A 39 5.74 6.98 6.80
CA ASP A 39 6.03 8.32 6.30
C ASP A 39 7.02 8.92 7.32
N PRO A 40 8.30 9.11 6.96
CA PRO A 40 9.33 9.63 7.87
C PRO A 40 9.09 11.08 8.27
N ASP A 41 8.34 11.85 7.47
CA ASP A 41 8.10 13.27 7.72
C ASP A 41 6.94 13.48 8.72
N VAL A 42 6.17 12.44 9.00
CA VAL A 42 5.07 12.48 9.97
C VAL A 42 5.59 12.21 11.37
N THR A 43 5.85 13.29 12.11
CA THR A 43 6.34 13.26 13.49
C THR A 43 5.24 13.10 14.55
N SER A 44 3.97 13.29 14.18
CA SER A 44 2.83 13.07 15.07
C SER A 44 2.45 11.59 15.14
N THR A 45 2.02 11.09 16.30
CA THR A 45 1.42 9.75 16.42
C THR A 45 0.23 9.63 15.46
N PRO A 46 0.28 8.76 14.45
CA PRO A 46 -0.84 8.62 13.53
C PRO A 46 -2.03 8.01 14.28
N GLY A 47 -3.19 8.65 14.18
CA GLY A 47 -4.39 8.24 14.90
C GLY A 47 -5.10 7.03 14.29
N GLU A 48 -6.35 6.82 14.70
CA GLU A 48 -7.22 5.79 14.13
C GLU A 48 -7.74 6.19 12.74
N VAL A 49 -7.99 5.20 11.88
CA VAL A 49 -8.59 5.39 10.56
C VAL A 49 -10.07 4.98 10.62
N PRO A 50 -11.04 5.89 10.42
CA PRO A 50 -12.43 5.50 10.24
C PRO A 50 -12.57 4.48 9.09
N TRP A 51 -13.32 3.39 9.29
CA TRP A 51 -13.43 2.33 8.28
C TRP A 51 -13.86 2.86 6.90
N ASN A 52 -14.79 3.81 6.86
CA ASN A 52 -15.22 4.46 5.61
C ASN A 52 -14.09 5.24 4.91
N ASN A 53 -13.11 5.78 5.64
CA ASN A 53 -11.93 6.41 5.04
C ASN A 53 -10.96 5.37 4.47
N PHE A 54 -10.90 4.18 5.07
CA PHE A 54 -10.13 3.05 4.55
C PHE A 54 -10.76 2.51 3.25
N LEU A 55 -12.08 2.29 3.24
CA LEU A 55 -12.83 1.91 2.03
C LEU A 55 -12.59 2.93 0.92
N HIS A 56 -12.82 4.21 1.21
CA HIS A 56 -12.65 5.30 0.25
C HIS A 56 -11.23 5.37 -0.31
N ALA A 57 -10.20 5.22 0.53
CA ALA A 57 -8.81 5.27 0.07
C ALA A 57 -8.52 4.15 -0.94
N LEU A 58 -8.90 2.91 -0.63
CA LEU A 58 -8.65 1.77 -1.52
C LEU A 58 -9.47 1.86 -2.81
N THR A 59 -10.72 2.34 -2.75
CA THR A 59 -11.52 2.52 -3.96
C THR A 59 -11.03 3.67 -4.83
N SER A 60 -10.47 4.73 -4.24
CA SER A 60 -9.93 5.87 -5.00
C SER A 60 -8.72 5.51 -5.88
N VAL A 61 -8.07 4.37 -5.61
CA VAL A 61 -6.92 3.88 -6.38
C VAL A 61 -7.26 2.69 -7.27
N GLY A 62 -8.55 2.47 -7.54
CA GLY A 62 -9.00 1.52 -8.55
C GLY A 62 -9.30 0.10 -8.04
N LEU A 63 -9.44 -0.10 -6.73
CA LEU A 63 -9.97 -1.34 -6.18
C LEU A 63 -11.51 -1.26 -6.03
N ALA A 64 -12.24 -2.30 -6.40
CA ALA A 64 -13.64 -2.45 -6.05
C ALA A 64 -13.76 -3.06 -4.64
N ALA A 65 -14.60 -2.49 -3.79
CA ALA A 65 -14.85 -2.98 -2.44
C ALA A 65 -16.19 -3.72 -2.37
N GLU A 66 -16.16 -4.99 -1.99
CA GLU A 66 -17.34 -5.85 -1.84
C GLU A 66 -17.42 -6.36 -0.40
N LYS A 67 -18.56 -6.10 0.26
CA LYS A 67 -18.82 -6.70 1.57
C LYS A 67 -19.31 -8.13 1.36
N LEU A 68 -18.57 -9.09 1.91
CA LEU A 68 -18.94 -10.49 1.88
C LEU A 68 -19.84 -10.80 3.09
N TYR A 69 -19.52 -11.83 3.88
CA TYR A 69 -20.25 -12.18 5.08
C TYR A 69 -19.62 -11.58 6.34
N GLY A 70 -20.46 -11.30 7.34
CA GLY A 70 -20.02 -10.75 8.63
C GLY A 70 -19.29 -9.42 8.46
N SER A 71 -18.08 -9.34 9.01
CA SER A 71 -17.18 -8.17 8.90
C SER A 71 -16.13 -8.31 7.80
N VAL A 72 -16.25 -9.28 6.89
CA VAL A 72 -15.23 -9.49 5.84
C VAL A 72 -15.53 -8.62 4.62
N TRP A 73 -14.52 -7.90 4.15
CA TRP A 73 -14.55 -7.14 2.90
C TRP A 73 -13.47 -7.62 1.95
N GLN A 74 -13.85 -7.80 0.68
CA GLN A 74 -12.94 -8.08 -0.43
C GLN A 74 -12.65 -6.79 -1.20
N PHE A 75 -11.38 -6.63 -1.57
CA PHE A 75 -10.93 -5.62 -2.52
C PHE A 75 -10.31 -6.31 -3.72
N SER A 76 -10.88 -6.08 -4.90
CA SER A 76 -10.37 -6.62 -6.17
C SER A 76 -9.96 -5.48 -7.11
N PRO A 77 -8.91 -5.65 -7.92
CA PRO A 77 -8.57 -4.68 -8.96
C PRO A 77 -9.75 -4.52 -9.94
N TYR A 78 -10.20 -3.28 -10.16
CA TYR A 78 -11.27 -2.96 -11.11
C TYR A 78 -10.74 -2.09 -12.26
N THR A 79 -10.00 -1.03 -11.95
CA THR A 79 -9.34 -0.19 -12.96
C THR A 79 -7.82 -0.27 -12.92
N LEU A 80 -7.27 -1.06 -12.00
CA LEU A 80 -5.84 -1.21 -11.81
C LEU A 80 -5.37 -2.52 -12.43
N GLU A 81 -4.26 -2.49 -13.17
CA GLU A 81 -3.55 -3.68 -13.62
C GLU A 81 -2.75 -4.29 -12.44
N ALA A 82 -3.46 -4.71 -11.39
CA ALA A 82 -2.88 -5.44 -10.26
C ALA A 82 -3.25 -6.90 -10.33
N ASN A 83 -2.33 -7.72 -9.81
CA ASN A 83 -2.61 -9.12 -9.56
C ASN A 83 -3.16 -9.30 -8.13
N GLY A 84 -4.34 -9.91 -8.03
CA GLY A 84 -4.86 -10.50 -6.79
C GLY A 84 -5.81 -9.63 -5.98
N SER A 85 -6.87 -10.25 -5.48
CA SER A 85 -7.78 -9.65 -4.50
C SER A 85 -7.20 -9.75 -3.09
N ILE A 86 -7.63 -8.87 -2.18
CA ILE A 86 -7.23 -8.84 -0.78
C ILE A 86 -8.45 -8.70 0.13
N HIS A 87 -8.44 -9.41 1.27
CA HIS A 87 -9.49 -9.30 2.27
C HIS A 87 -9.05 -8.50 3.49
N PHE A 88 -9.93 -7.68 4.03
CA PHE A 88 -9.78 -7.02 5.32
C PHE A 88 -11.04 -7.20 6.16
N HIS A 89 -10.87 -7.13 7.49
CA HIS A 89 -11.99 -7.18 8.42
C HIS A 89 -12.38 -5.76 8.83
N GLU A 90 -13.65 -5.43 8.66
CA GLU A 90 -14.30 -4.26 9.23
C GLU A 90 -14.22 -4.33 10.77
N PRO A 91 -13.62 -3.32 11.42
CA PRO A 91 -13.53 -3.28 12.88
C PRO A 91 -14.92 -3.25 13.56
N HIS A 92 -15.09 -4.03 14.62
CA HIS A 92 -16.31 -4.09 15.44
C HIS A 92 -15.93 -4.31 16.92
N PRO A 93 -16.60 -3.68 17.91
CA PRO A 93 -17.76 -2.77 17.79
C PRO A 93 -17.41 -1.34 17.35
N HIS A 94 -16.14 -0.97 17.41
CA HIS A 94 -15.68 0.36 17.05
C HIS A 94 -15.32 0.41 15.56
N ASN A 95 -16.01 1.21 14.75
CA ASN A 95 -15.84 1.32 13.29
C ASN A 95 -14.57 2.07 12.86
N LYS A 96 -13.47 1.92 13.60
CA LYS A 96 -12.19 2.56 13.34
C LYS A 96 -11.07 1.55 13.44
N VAL A 97 -10.10 1.65 12.53
CA VAL A 97 -8.90 0.82 12.50
C VAL A 97 -7.83 1.49 13.36
N PRO A 98 -7.36 0.85 14.44
CA PRO A 98 -6.25 1.37 15.24
C PRO A 98 -4.96 1.45 14.41
N PHE A 99 -4.10 2.42 14.69
CA PHE A 99 -2.86 2.68 13.94
C PHE A 99 -1.99 1.43 13.70
N VAL A 100 -1.79 0.61 14.74
CA VAL A 100 -0.97 -0.61 14.64
C VAL A 100 -1.56 -1.60 13.63
N ILE A 101 -2.90 -1.68 13.57
CA ILE A 101 -3.61 -2.52 12.61
C ILE A 101 -3.56 -1.89 11.21
N ALA A 102 -3.71 -0.57 11.10
CA ALA A 102 -3.56 0.18 9.86
C ALA A 102 -2.17 -0.07 9.23
N ARG A 103 -1.09 -0.03 10.03
CA ARG A 103 0.27 -0.37 9.56
C ARG A 103 0.43 -1.84 9.14
N ARG A 104 -0.30 -2.76 9.78
CA ARG A 104 -0.35 -4.17 9.35
C ARG A 104 -1.05 -4.30 7.99
N HIS A 105 -2.10 -3.51 7.75
CA HIS A 105 -2.77 -3.45 6.45
C HIS A 105 -1.85 -2.88 5.36
N GLY A 106 -1.13 -1.79 5.63
CA GLY A 106 -0.14 -1.25 4.71
C GLY A 106 0.93 -2.28 4.31
N ARG A 107 1.50 -3.03 5.27
CA ARG A 107 2.43 -4.13 4.96
C ARG A 107 1.81 -5.24 4.12
N ARG A 108 0.50 -5.49 4.27
CA ARG A 108 -0.22 -6.48 3.45
C ARG A 108 -0.42 -5.96 2.03
N LEU A 109 -0.79 -4.70 1.87
CA LEU A 109 -0.87 -4.03 0.56
C LEU A 109 0.48 -4.01 -0.15
N TYR A 110 1.59 -3.72 0.56
CA TYR A 110 2.94 -3.82 0.00
C TYR A 110 3.25 -5.22 -0.54
N ARG A 111 2.93 -6.27 0.22
CA ARG A 111 3.17 -7.66 -0.23
C ARG A 111 2.31 -8.08 -1.41
N THR A 112 1.08 -7.56 -1.52
CA THR A 112 0.16 -7.92 -2.60
C THR A 112 0.40 -7.10 -3.87
N TYR A 113 0.67 -5.80 -3.73
CA TYR A 113 0.68 -4.85 -4.84
C TYR A 113 2.01 -4.10 -5.00
N GLY A 114 2.98 -4.31 -4.13
CA GLY A 114 4.25 -3.56 -4.13
C GLY A 114 4.13 -2.11 -3.64
N TRP A 115 2.96 -1.70 -3.14
CA TRP A 115 2.68 -0.29 -2.84
C TRP A 115 3.46 0.26 -1.64
N THR A 116 4.04 1.45 -1.80
CA THR A 116 4.70 2.25 -0.77
C THR A 116 4.01 3.61 -0.61
N GLY A 117 4.29 4.31 0.50
CA GLY A 117 3.67 5.61 0.79
C GLY A 117 4.00 6.69 -0.25
N GLU A 118 5.18 6.63 -0.85
CA GLU A 118 5.69 7.58 -1.85
C GLU A 118 4.88 7.57 -3.15
N GLN A 119 4.17 6.49 -3.42
CA GLN A 119 3.37 6.35 -4.64
C GLN A 119 2.06 7.14 -4.58
N PHE A 120 1.64 7.63 -3.41
CA PHE A 120 0.38 8.38 -3.26
C PHE A 120 0.66 9.88 -3.18
N VAL A 121 0.21 10.62 -4.17
CA VAL A 121 0.39 12.08 -4.25
C VAL A 121 -0.94 12.80 -4.25
N LEU A 122 -0.95 14.02 -3.72
CA LEU A 122 -2.16 14.84 -3.70
C LEU A 122 -2.56 15.23 -5.13
N ASP A 123 -3.80 14.94 -5.51
CA ASP A 123 -4.36 15.45 -6.75
C ASP A 123 -4.56 16.97 -6.67
N LYS A 124 -4.17 17.68 -7.74
CA LYS A 124 -4.06 19.15 -7.74
C LYS A 124 -5.42 19.84 -7.83
#